data_AF-A0A354M9B9-F1
#
_entry.id   AF-A0A354M9B9-F1
#
_cell.length_a   1.000
_cell.length_b   1.000
_cell.length_c   1.000
_cell.angle_alpha   90.00
_cell.angle_beta   90.00
_cell.angle_gamma   90.00
#
_symmetry.space_group_name_H-M   'P 1'
#
loop_
_entity.id
_entity.type
_entity.pdbx_description
1 polymer ?
#
loop_
_entity_poly.entity_id
_entity_poly.type
_entity_poly.pdbx_seq_one_letter_code
_entity_poly.pdbx_strand_id
1 'polypeptide(L)' 'MEEKIMLVKIISLVIGISVASLGIYYLVKEKNDPESKKIYTCITAAGGITAVICALLLIL' A
#
# COMPACT_ATOMS: atom_id res chain seq x y z
N MET A 1 12.27 22.61 8.11
CA MET A 1 11.54 22.19 6.89
C MET A 1 11.72 20.69 6.66
N GLU A 2 12.94 20.16 6.85
CA GLU A 2 13.28 18.73 6.73
C GLU A 2 12.50 17.79 7.66
N GLU A 3 12.32 18.13 8.95
CA GLU A 3 11.55 17.26 9.87
C GLU A 3 10.12 17.00 9.39
N LYS A 4 9.42 18.05 8.92
CA LYS A 4 8.06 17.89 8.37
C LYS A 4 8.05 16.99 7.13
N ILE A 5 9.06 17.10 6.27
CA ILE A 5 9.16 16.29 5.04
C ILE A 5 9.39 14.82 5.40
N MET A 6 10.27 14.53 6.36
CA MET A 6 10.50 13.16 6.87
C MET A 6 9.24 12.57 7.51
N LEU A 7 8.52 13.36 8.30
CA LEU A 7 7.27 12.94 8.95
C LEU A 7 6.19 12.59 7.91
N VAL A 8 6.05 13.42 6.88
CA VAL A 8 5.13 13.17 5.76
C VAL A 8 5.50 11.87 5.05
N LYS A 9 6.78 11.67 4.68
CA LYS A 9 7.26 10.45 4.01
C LYS A 9 6.93 9.18 4.81
N ILE A 10 7.16 9.20 6.13
CA ILE A 10 6.85 8.06 7.01
C ILE A 10 5.34 7.79 7.06
N ILE A 11 4.51 8.82 7.21
CA ILE A 11 3.05 8.66 7.22
C ILE A 11 2.56 8.09 5.89
N SER A 12 3.06 8.60 4.76
CA SER A 12 2.73 8.10 3.42
C SER A 12 3.10 6.62 3.26
N LEU A 13 4.27 6.23 3.78
CA LEU A 13 4.74 4.84 3.74
C LEU A 13 3.83 3.93 4.57
N VAL A 14 3.46 4.34 5.79
CA VAL A 14 2.55 3.57 6.66
C VAL A 14 1.18 3.40 6.00
N ILE A 15 0.64 4.43 5.36
CA ILE A 15 -0.62 4.35 4.62
C ILE A 15 -0.48 3.36 3.45
N GLY A 16 0.58 3.47 2.65
CA GLY A 16 0.83 2.57 1.52
C GLY A 16 0.89 1.09 1.95
N ILE A 17 1.65 0.81 3.01
CA ILE A 17 1.76 -0.56 3.58
C ILE A 17 0.40 -1.03 4.10
N SER A 18 -0.36 -0.18 4.76
CA SER A 18 -1.68 -0.53 5.29
C SER A 18 -2.67 -0.88 4.18
N VAL A 19 -2.71 -0.09 3.11
CA VAL A 19 -3.56 -0.35 1.93
C VAL A 19 -3.15 -1.66 1.25
N ALA A 20 -1.85 -1.90 1.06
CA ALA A 20 -1.35 -3.14 0.48
C ALA A 20 -1.74 -4.36 1.34
N SER A 21 -1.56 -4.25 2.67
CA SER A 21 -1.87 -5.31 3.62
C SER A 21 -3.37 -5.63 3.66
N LEU A 22 -4.22 -4.61 3.63
CA LEU A 22 -5.68 -4.79 3.55
C LEU A 22 -6.08 -5.42 2.21
N GLY A 23 -5.49 -4.99 1.11
CA GLY A 23 -5.70 -5.60 -0.21
C GLY A 23 -5.38 -7.10 -0.18
N ILE A 24 -4.22 -7.47 0.37
CA ILE A 24 -3.80 -8.88 0.49
C ILE A 24 -4.77 -9.65 1.40
N TYR A 25 -5.14 -9.07 2.55
CA TYR A 25 -6.06 -9.69 3.49
C TYR A 25 -7.38 -10.06 2.82
N TYR A 26 -7.98 -9.13 2.08
CA TYR A 26 -9.23 -9.39 1.38
C TYR A 26 -9.07 -10.30 0.16
N LEU A 27 -7.91 -10.27 -0.51
CA LEU A 27 -7.60 -11.22 -1.58
C LEU A 27 -7.59 -12.68 -1.08
N VAL A 28 -7.05 -12.89 0.12
CA VAL A 28 -7.00 -14.22 0.77
C VAL A 28 -8.37 -14.61 1.32
N LYS A 29 -9.11 -13.64 1.90
CA LYS A 29 -10.43 -13.86 2.49
C LYS A 29 -11.48 -14.20 1.43
N GLU A 30 -11.57 -13.40 0.38
CA GLU A 30 -12.58 -13.51 -0.69
C GLU A 30 -12.10 -14.40 -1.86
N LYS A 31 -11.22 -15.38 -1.57
CA LYS A 31 -10.55 -16.21 -2.57
C LYS A 31 -11.47 -17.04 -3.47
N ASN A 32 -12.76 -17.15 -3.14
CA ASN A 32 -13.72 -17.94 -3.91
C ASN A 32 -14.56 -17.06 -4.86
N ASP A 33 -14.50 -15.73 -4.74
CA ASP A 33 -15.18 -14.81 -5.65
C ASP A 33 -14.20 -14.20 -6.66
N PRO A 34 -14.28 -14.57 -7.95
CA PRO A 34 -13.39 -14.07 -8.99
C PRO A 34 -13.59 -12.57 -9.29
N GLU A 35 -14.74 -11.97 -9.00
CA GLU A 35 -14.94 -10.52 -9.18
C GLU A 35 -14.24 -9.73 -8.07
N SER A 36 -14.45 -10.11 -6.82
CA SER A 36 -13.75 -9.53 -5.67
C SER A 36 -12.23 -9.64 -5.78
N LYS A 37 -11.70 -10.77 -6.27
CA LYS A 37 -10.25 -10.93 -6.50
C LYS A 37 -9.67 -9.84 -7.38
N LYS A 38 -10.35 -9.44 -8.46
CA LYS A 38 -9.85 -8.39 -9.36
C LYS A 38 -9.72 -7.06 -8.62
N ILE A 39 -10.74 -6.72 -7.82
CA ILE A 39 -10.77 -5.48 -7.04
C ILE A 39 -9.62 -5.48 -6.02
N TYR A 40 -9.51 -6.54 -5.21
CA TYR A 40 -8.48 -6.60 -4.17
C TYR A 40 -7.07 -6.76 -4.73
N THR A 41 -6.91 -7.35 -5.91
CA THR A 41 -5.63 -7.36 -6.64
C THR A 41 -5.23 -5.94 -7.03
N CYS A 42 -6.16 -5.16 -7.61
CA CYS A 42 -5.90 -3.75 -7.96
C CYS A 42 -5.56 -2.91 -6.73
N ILE A 43 -6.29 -3.09 -5.62
CA ILE A 43 -6.02 -2.38 -4.36
C ILE A 43 -4.64 -2.76 -3.81
N THR A 44 -4.31 -4.06 -3.80
CA THR A 44 -3.01 -4.55 -3.37
C THR A 44 -1.87 -3.97 -4.21
N ALA A 45 -2.03 -3.98 -5.54
CA ALA A 45 -1.03 -3.46 -6.47
C ALA A 45 -0.84 -1.96 -6.29
N ALA A 46 -1.93 -1.18 -6.20
CA ALA A 46 -1.86 0.25 -5.98
C ALA A 46 -1.22 0.61 -4.63
N GLY A 47 -1.61 -0.08 -3.56
CA GLY A 47 -1.00 0.08 -2.23
C GLY A 47 0.48 -0.31 -2.22
N GLY A 48 0.83 -1.41 -2.87
CA GLY A 48 2.20 -1.90 -3.00
C GLY A 48 3.11 -0.94 -3.77
N ILE A 49 2.66 -0.45 -4.93
CA ILE A 49 3.39 0.56 -5.72
C ILE A 49 3.61 1.83 -4.88
N THR A 50 2.55 2.30 -4.19
CA THR A 50 2.64 3.47 -3.32
C THR A 50 3.65 3.27 -2.19
N ALA A 51 3.65 2.10 -1.54
CA ALA A 51 4.60 1.77 -0.50
C ALA A 51 6.05 1.73 -1.02
N VAL A 52 6.28 1.12 -2.20
CA VAL A 52 7.62 1.05 -2.81
C VAL A 52 8.13 2.44 -3.17
N ILE A 53 7.31 3.29 -3.79
CA ILE A 53 7.71 4.67 -4.13
C ILE A 53 8.04 5.46 -2.85
N CYS A 54 7.20 5.36 -1.81
CA CYS A 54 7.46 6.05 -0.55
C CYS A 54 8.73 5.53 0.14
N ALA A 55 9.00 4.23 0.10
CA ALA A 55 10.21 3.64 0.68
C ALA A 55 11.46 4.12 -0.07
N LEU A 56 11.44 4.13 -1.41
CA LEU A 56 12.53 4.64 -2.23
C LEU A 56 12.80 6.12 -1.96
N LEU A 57 11.75 6.95 -1.89
CA LEU A 57 11.87 8.37 -1.56
C LEU A 57 12.35 8.63 -0.13
N LEU A 58 12.24 7.66 0.78
CA LEU A 58 12.74 7.78 2.14
C LEU A 58 14.25 7.47 2.21
N ILE A 59 14.72 6.54 1.38
CA ILE A 59 16.11 6.06 1.36
C ILE A 59 17.01 6.94 0.46
N LEU A 60 16.47 7.46 -0.65
CA LEU A 60 17.17 8.33 -1.62
C LEU A 60 17.11 9.81 -1.20
#